data_AF-A0ABC8EWR7-F1
#
_entry.id   AF-A0ABC8EWR7-F1
#
_cell.length_a   1.000
_cell.length_b   1.000
_cell.length_c   1.000
_cell.angle_alpha   90.00
_cell.angle_beta   90.00
_cell.angle_gamma   90.00
#
_symmetry.space_group_name_H-M   'P 1'
#
loop_
_entity.id
_entity.type
_entity.pdbx_description
1 polymer ?
#
loop_
_entity_poly.entity_id
_entity_poly.type
_entity_poly.pdbx_seq_one_letter_code
_entity_poly.pdbx_strand_id
1 'polypeptide(L)'
;MSVKHMVEPDVGFINEVASLGGGDLKKCFQCATCSVACAISPDTKPFPRKEMIAASWGLKDRLVADADIWLCHNCGDCTTRCPRGAKPAEVLAAIRAYAVNEYSTPKGLAKAVANPKMLPVLLAVPAAIFIGLGLILKMFGIDWLNFAPHGDVIWQSHFINNYLVDIIMVPTFFAAIGIFGLGLKRFVMDIHANAVAEGKTDKTEFEPMEFVKAIGRVVPKIIKHQQFDQCTENRARSTAHMMVLFSFIGLFIVTNCFFVAEWILHIEGPYSQLSPVKWLGNISGVALIIGGFLLLKNRLAKTDGGSSYWDWYLIGLVLGLGLTGMATQMARLGGLAGPTYVIYFVHLLLIWALFAYTPFSKLGHLVYRTVAMTYNEYSGRK
;
A
#
# COMPACT_ATOMS: atom_id res chain seq x y z
N MET A 1 5.72 43.24 11.81
CA MET A 1 5.88 42.58 13.12
C MET A 1 5.90 41.08 12.88
N SER A 2 6.98 40.37 13.22
CA SER A 2 6.97 38.90 13.17
C SER A 2 6.07 38.40 14.31
N VAL A 3 5.03 37.67 13.96
CA VAL A 3 4.17 37.01 14.96
C VAL A 3 5.07 36.01 15.70
N LYS A 4 5.23 36.20 17.02
CA LYS A 4 5.94 35.23 17.86
C LYS A 4 5.09 33.97 17.94
N HIS A 5 5.48 32.94 17.20
CA HIS A 5 4.87 31.62 17.30
C HIS A 5 5.66 30.81 18.33
N MET A 6 5.02 30.49 19.46
CA MET A 6 5.57 29.54 20.42
C MET A 6 5.31 28.14 19.87
N VAL A 7 6.39 27.42 19.53
CA VAL A 7 6.30 26.03 19.08
C VAL A 7 6.06 25.15 20.29
N GLU A 8 4.93 24.45 20.30
CA GLU A 8 4.63 23.39 21.28
C GLU A 8 4.93 22.03 20.65
N PRO A 9 6.01 21.34 21.08
CA PRO A 9 6.36 20.04 20.51
C PRO A 9 5.36 18.95 20.87
N ASP A 10 4.79 18.27 19.87
CA ASP A 10 4.04 17.04 20.10
C ASP A 10 5.02 15.87 20.33
N VAL A 11 5.27 15.56 21.60
CA VAL A 11 6.12 14.44 22.02
C VAL A 11 5.50 13.08 21.65
N GLY A 12 4.17 12.99 21.62
CA GLY A 12 3.45 11.78 21.21
C GLY A 12 3.72 11.45 19.74
N PHE A 13 3.62 12.46 18.87
CA PHE A 13 3.97 12.34 17.45
C PHE A 13 5.44 11.91 17.26
N ILE A 14 6.38 12.51 17.98
CA ILE A 14 7.81 12.15 17.91
C ILE A 14 8.00 10.67 18.25
N ASN A 15 7.37 10.20 19.33
CA ASN A 15 7.46 8.81 19.77
C ASN A 15 6.84 7.85 18.74
N GLU A 16 5.72 8.24 18.13
CA GLU A 16 5.07 7.42 17.11
C GLU A 16 5.93 7.33 15.83
N VAL A 17 6.48 8.45 15.35
CA VAL A 17 7.43 8.45 14.23
C VAL A 17 8.67 7.60 14.55
N ALA A 18 9.18 7.66 15.77
CA ALA A 18 10.28 6.81 16.20
C ALA A 18 9.93 5.31 16.14
N SER A 19 8.73 4.93 16.61
CA SER A 19 8.24 3.55 16.55
C SER A 19 8.02 3.03 15.12
N LEU A 20 7.76 3.93 14.17
CA LEU A 20 7.59 3.64 12.75
C LEU A 20 8.92 3.56 11.97
N GLY A 21 10.06 3.67 12.66
CA GLY A 21 11.40 3.55 12.07
C GLY A 21 12.14 4.88 11.89
N GLY A 22 11.57 6.00 12.34
CA GLY A 22 12.16 7.34 12.25
C GLY A 22 12.99 7.77 13.46
N GLY A 23 13.40 6.86 14.35
CA GLY A 23 13.99 7.21 15.66
C GLY A 23 15.28 8.04 15.61
N ASP A 24 15.99 8.04 14.48
CA ASP A 24 17.22 8.81 14.28
C ASP A 24 16.96 10.31 13.99
N LEU A 25 15.71 10.76 13.94
CA LEU A 25 15.33 12.16 13.66
C LEU A 25 16.06 13.17 14.56
N LYS A 26 16.24 12.85 15.86
CA LYS A 26 16.89 13.72 16.85
C LYS A 26 18.39 13.90 16.66
N LYS A 27 19.03 13.10 15.80
CA LYS A 27 20.46 13.27 15.46
C LYS A 27 20.70 14.42 14.48
N CYS A 28 19.64 14.92 13.84
CA CYS A 28 19.73 15.96 12.83
C CYS A 28 20.17 17.30 13.42
N PHE A 29 21.23 17.87 12.86
CA PHE A 29 21.76 19.21 13.15
C PHE A 29 21.64 20.20 11.99
N GLN A 30 20.77 19.93 11.01
CA GLN A 30 20.39 20.88 9.97
C GLN A 30 21.50 21.35 9.00
N CYS A 31 22.48 20.50 8.68
CA CYS A 31 23.57 20.80 7.71
C CYS A 31 23.18 20.91 6.23
N ALA A 32 21.94 20.57 5.85
CA ALA A 32 21.44 20.58 4.46
C ALA A 32 22.01 19.54 3.46
N THR A 33 22.96 18.67 3.82
CA THR A 33 23.49 17.64 2.92
C THR A 33 22.40 16.82 2.23
N CYS A 34 21.34 16.47 2.96
CA CYS A 34 20.20 15.71 2.44
C CYS A 34 19.46 16.41 1.29
N SER A 35 19.35 17.74 1.33
CA SER A 35 18.68 18.53 0.29
C SER A 35 19.55 18.71 -0.94
N VAL A 36 20.85 18.92 -0.75
CA VAL A 36 21.80 19.03 -1.88
C VAL A 36 22.01 17.69 -2.57
N ALA A 37 21.99 16.58 -1.82
CA ALA A 37 22.13 15.25 -2.39
C ALA A 37 20.91 14.75 -3.17
N CYS A 38 19.74 15.37 -2.99
CA CYS A 38 18.50 14.88 -3.56
C CYS A 38 18.28 15.44 -4.97
N ALA A 39 18.41 14.59 -6.00
CA ALA A 39 18.26 14.99 -7.40
C ALA A 39 16.86 15.52 -7.77
N ILE A 40 15.84 15.19 -6.97
CA ILE A 40 14.45 15.60 -7.18
C ILE A 40 14.01 16.75 -6.26
N SER A 41 14.92 17.27 -5.43
CA SER A 41 14.64 18.42 -4.57
C SER A 41 14.67 19.70 -5.40
N PRO A 42 13.63 20.55 -5.34
CA PRO A 42 13.62 21.81 -6.07
C PRO A 42 14.51 22.86 -5.39
N ASP A 43 15.04 23.80 -6.17
CA ASP A 43 15.92 24.88 -5.69
C ASP A 43 15.19 25.89 -4.79
N THR A 44 13.92 26.16 -5.08
CA THR A 44 13.11 27.18 -4.39
C THR A 44 12.64 26.75 -3.00
N LYS A 45 12.27 25.48 -2.84
CA LYS A 45 11.69 24.91 -1.61
C LYS A 45 12.26 23.51 -1.34
N PRO A 46 13.56 23.38 -1.07
CA PRO A 46 14.23 22.09 -1.00
C PRO A 46 13.75 21.22 0.16
N PHE A 47 13.81 19.90 -0.04
CA PHE A 47 13.50 18.85 0.95
C PHE A 47 14.66 17.84 0.97
N PRO A 48 14.86 16.98 1.99
CA PRO A 48 14.05 16.79 3.20
C PRO A 48 14.50 17.62 4.42
N ARG A 49 15.40 18.61 4.28
CA ARG A 49 15.98 19.32 5.44
C ARG A 49 14.92 19.92 6.36
N LYS A 50 13.91 20.59 5.79
CA LYS A 50 12.84 21.27 6.54
C LYS A 50 11.90 20.28 7.24
N GLU A 51 11.67 19.12 6.63
CA GLU A 51 10.90 18.02 7.19
C GLU A 51 11.64 17.39 8.36
N MET A 52 12.97 17.27 8.27
CA MET A 52 13.79 16.75 9.37
C MET A 52 13.73 17.62 10.64
N ILE A 53 13.74 18.95 10.50
CA ILE A 53 13.59 19.82 11.67
C ILE A 53 12.17 19.83 12.20
N ALA A 54 11.16 19.85 11.31
CA ALA A 54 9.76 19.76 11.70
C ALA A 54 9.49 18.46 12.49
N ALA A 55 10.07 17.34 12.06
CA ALA A 55 9.98 16.07 12.77
C ALA A 55 10.67 16.13 14.13
N SER A 56 11.86 16.75 14.18
CA SER A 56 12.61 16.94 15.42
C SER A 56 11.90 17.81 16.44
N TRP A 57 11.06 18.74 16.01
CA TRP A 57 10.25 19.60 16.88
C TRP A 57 8.83 19.10 17.11
N GLY A 58 8.44 17.96 16.55
CA GLY A 58 7.10 17.42 16.74
C GLY A 58 6.01 18.26 16.06
N LEU A 59 6.33 18.94 14.95
CA LEU A 59 5.37 19.75 14.18
C LEU A 59 4.49 18.85 13.29
N LYS A 60 3.61 18.07 13.93
CA LYS A 60 2.74 17.08 13.29
C LYS A 60 1.98 17.65 12.09
N ASP A 61 1.22 18.73 12.30
CA ASP A 61 0.31 19.26 11.28
C ASP A 61 1.06 19.76 10.05
N ARG A 62 2.26 20.30 10.27
CA ARG A 62 3.14 20.75 9.18
C ARG A 62 3.60 19.59 8.30
N LEU A 63 3.83 18.41 8.89
CA LEU A 63 4.35 17.25 8.18
C LEU A 63 3.25 16.43 7.51
N VAL A 64 2.12 16.23 8.19
CA VAL A 64 1.00 15.42 7.69
C VAL A 64 0.35 16.06 6.45
N ALA A 65 0.37 17.40 6.38
CA ALA A 65 -0.13 18.18 5.26
C ALA A 65 0.95 18.56 4.22
N ASP A 66 2.20 18.11 4.37
CA ASP A 66 3.25 18.43 3.39
C ASP A 66 3.23 17.44 2.22
N ALA A 67 3.11 17.92 0.98
CA ALA A 67 3.19 17.07 -0.20
C ALA A 67 4.60 16.45 -0.37
N ASP A 68 5.64 17.09 0.15
CA ASP A 68 7.06 16.74 -0.08
C ASP A 68 7.41 15.35 0.44
N ILE A 69 6.82 14.95 1.57
CA ILE A 69 7.04 13.62 2.14
C ILE A 69 6.60 12.53 1.15
N TRP A 70 5.62 12.82 0.30
CA TRP A 70 5.07 11.91 -0.70
C TRP A 70 5.83 11.94 -2.01
N LEU A 71 6.47 13.06 -2.36
CA LEU A 71 7.32 13.17 -3.54
C LEU A 71 8.64 12.40 -3.36
N CYS A 72 9.15 12.32 -2.13
CA CYS A 72 10.35 11.53 -1.79
C CYS A 72 10.27 10.07 -2.27
N HIS A 73 11.20 9.64 -3.13
CA HIS A 73 11.29 8.25 -3.62
C HIS A 73 11.78 7.25 -2.57
N ASN A 74 12.26 7.72 -1.42
CA ASN A 74 12.90 6.90 -0.39
C ASN A 74 14.08 6.09 -0.97
N CYS A 75 14.93 6.78 -1.73
CA CYS A 75 16.10 6.19 -2.38
C CYS A 75 17.31 6.01 -1.45
N GLY A 76 17.37 6.68 -0.31
CA GLY A 76 18.46 6.51 0.65
C GLY A 76 19.73 7.31 0.39
N ASP A 77 19.88 8.00 -0.75
CA ASP A 77 21.06 8.83 -1.04
C ASP A 77 21.35 9.84 0.08
N CYS A 78 20.29 10.46 0.61
CA CYS A 78 20.38 11.39 1.74
C CYS A 78 20.70 10.72 3.08
N THR A 79 20.37 9.44 3.24
CA THR A 79 20.69 8.64 4.43
C THR A 79 22.17 8.26 4.41
N THR A 80 22.66 7.70 3.29
CA THR A 80 24.06 7.31 3.11
C THR A 80 25.00 8.51 3.30
N ARG A 81 24.62 9.68 2.79
CA ARG A 81 25.45 10.91 2.87
C ARG A 81 25.28 11.70 4.18
N CYS A 82 24.41 11.28 5.10
CA CYS A 82 24.16 12.04 6.32
C CYS A 82 25.35 11.92 7.29
N PRO A 83 26.08 13.01 7.62
CA PRO A 83 27.25 12.94 8.50
C PRO A 83 26.91 12.63 9.97
N ARG A 84 25.62 12.71 10.34
CA ARG A 84 25.12 12.42 11.69
C ARG A 84 24.38 11.09 11.79
N GLY A 85 24.22 10.37 10.68
CA GLY A 85 23.40 9.16 10.64
C GLY A 85 21.94 9.41 11.07
N ALA A 86 21.37 10.56 10.70
CA ALA A 86 20.00 10.96 11.05
C ALA A 86 18.92 10.31 10.15
N LYS A 87 19.34 9.48 9.20
CA LYS A 87 18.49 8.65 8.33
C LYS A 87 17.25 9.36 7.73
N PRO A 88 17.42 10.44 6.94
CA PRO A 88 16.28 11.23 6.46
C PRO A 88 15.28 10.44 5.60
N ALA A 89 15.73 9.46 4.82
CA ALA A 89 14.84 8.64 4.00
C ALA A 89 13.88 7.82 4.87
N GLU A 90 14.39 7.21 5.94
CA GLU A 90 13.64 6.44 6.93
C GLU A 90 12.69 7.33 7.72
N VAL A 91 13.11 8.54 8.13
CA VAL A 91 12.25 9.50 8.82
C VAL A 91 11.07 9.91 7.93
N LEU A 92 11.29 10.25 6.66
CA LEU A 92 10.19 10.57 5.73
C LEU A 92 9.28 9.36 5.45
N ALA A 93 9.83 8.14 5.44
CA ALA A 93 9.02 6.93 5.34
C ALA A 93 8.14 6.72 6.57
N ALA A 94 8.65 6.98 7.77
CA ALA A 94 7.90 6.90 9.02
C ALA A 94 6.80 7.97 9.10
N ILE A 95 7.09 9.22 8.69
CA ILE A 95 6.08 10.30 8.63
C ILE A 95 4.96 9.95 7.65
N ARG A 96 5.26 9.34 6.49
CA ARG A 96 4.22 8.85 5.57
C ARG A 96 3.36 7.76 6.19
N ALA A 97 3.96 6.80 6.89
CA ALA A 97 3.20 5.76 7.58
C ALA A 97 2.27 6.35 8.65
N TYR A 98 2.74 7.36 9.39
CA TYR A 98 1.93 8.14 10.31
C TYR A 98 0.78 8.84 9.57
N ALA A 99 1.06 9.53 8.46
CA ALA A 99 0.06 10.25 7.68
C ALA A 99 -1.02 9.31 7.12
N VAL A 100 -0.67 8.10 6.67
CA VAL A 100 -1.68 7.10 6.28
C VAL A 100 -2.65 6.83 7.43
N ASN A 101 -2.14 6.51 8.62
CA ASN A 101 -2.99 6.30 9.79
C ASN A 101 -3.80 7.55 10.17
N GLU A 102 -3.26 8.73 9.89
CA GLU A 102 -3.95 9.98 10.19
C GLU A 102 -5.14 10.26 9.25
N TYR A 103 -5.03 9.87 7.98
CA TYR A 103 -6.13 10.03 7.03
C TYR A 103 -7.10 8.84 6.96
N SER A 104 -6.75 7.71 7.57
CA SER A 104 -7.59 6.51 7.51
C SER A 104 -8.65 6.45 8.61
N THR A 105 -9.84 5.95 8.24
CA THR A 105 -11.01 5.80 9.12
C THR A 105 -11.68 4.45 8.90
N PRO A 106 -12.16 3.76 9.95
CA PRO A 106 -12.20 4.18 11.35
C PRO A 106 -10.84 4.10 12.06
N LYS A 107 -10.60 5.01 13.02
CA LYS A 107 -9.32 5.12 13.75
C LYS A 107 -8.97 3.89 14.58
N GLY A 108 -9.97 3.20 15.12
CA GLY A 108 -9.77 1.95 15.86
C GLY A 108 -9.13 0.86 14.99
N LEU A 109 -9.62 0.70 13.76
CA LEU A 109 -9.05 -0.25 12.80
C LEU A 109 -7.65 0.17 12.36
N ALA A 110 -7.41 1.45 12.08
CA ALA A 110 -6.07 1.96 11.77
C ALA A 110 -5.04 1.60 12.85
N LYS A 111 -5.39 1.84 14.12
CA LYS A 111 -4.55 1.49 15.27
C LYS A 111 -4.36 -0.02 15.42
N ALA A 112 -5.40 -0.82 15.16
CA ALA A 112 -5.30 -2.27 15.21
C ALA A 112 -4.35 -2.81 14.14
N VAL A 113 -4.48 -2.36 12.89
CA VAL A 113 -3.59 -2.76 11.78
C VAL A 113 -2.15 -2.35 12.05
N ALA A 114 -1.93 -1.20 12.69
CA ALA A 114 -0.60 -0.72 13.09
C ALA A 114 0.07 -1.51 14.21
N ASN A 115 -0.69 -2.30 14.98
CA ASN A 115 -0.19 -3.01 16.15
C ASN A 115 0.19 -4.47 15.82
N PRO A 116 1.47 -4.86 15.93
CA PRO A 116 1.89 -6.23 15.63
C PRO A 116 1.20 -7.30 16.48
N LYS A 117 0.80 -6.97 17.72
CA LYS A 117 0.11 -7.91 18.61
C LYS A 117 -1.30 -8.27 18.10
N MET A 118 -1.88 -7.43 17.25
CA MET A 118 -3.20 -7.65 16.68
C MET A 118 -3.16 -8.50 15.40
N LEU A 119 -1.98 -8.77 14.84
CA LEU A 119 -1.87 -9.50 13.57
C LEU A 119 -2.59 -10.87 13.58
N PRO A 120 -2.47 -11.74 14.61
CA PRO A 120 -3.20 -13.01 14.64
C PRO A 120 -4.72 -12.81 14.64
N VAL A 121 -5.21 -11.81 15.38
CA VAL A 121 -6.64 -11.47 15.44
C VAL A 121 -7.12 -10.99 14.07
N LEU A 122 -6.39 -10.07 13.44
CA LEU A 122 -6.72 -9.52 12.14
C LEU A 122 -6.75 -10.57 11.02
N LEU A 123 -5.88 -11.58 11.09
CA LEU A 123 -5.90 -12.71 10.15
C LEU A 123 -7.03 -13.71 10.45
N ALA A 124 -7.51 -13.79 11.69
CA ALA A 124 -8.64 -14.63 12.07
C ALA A 124 -10.01 -14.03 11.68
N VAL A 125 -10.11 -12.70 11.58
CA VAL A 125 -11.35 -11.99 11.17
C VAL A 125 -11.96 -12.56 9.88
N PRO A 126 -11.26 -12.64 8.74
CA PRO A 126 -11.84 -13.20 7.52
C PRO A 126 -12.27 -14.65 7.70
N ALA A 127 -11.54 -15.47 8.46
CA ALA A 127 -11.90 -16.86 8.68
C ALA A 127 -13.22 -16.96 9.45
N ALA A 128 -13.39 -16.13 10.47
CA ALA A 128 -14.63 -16.01 11.22
C ALA A 128 -15.80 -15.53 10.34
N ILE A 129 -15.56 -14.60 9.41
CA ILE A 129 -16.59 -14.11 8.48
C ILE A 129 -17.01 -15.24 7.52
N PHE A 130 -16.06 -15.87 6.83
CA PHE A 130 -16.36 -16.94 5.86
C PHE A 130 -17.05 -18.14 6.51
N ILE A 131 -16.52 -18.64 7.63
CA ILE A 131 -17.07 -19.80 8.33
C ILE A 131 -18.39 -19.42 9.01
N GLY A 132 -18.42 -18.31 9.75
CA GLY A 132 -19.60 -17.87 10.49
C GLY A 132 -20.78 -17.57 9.57
N LEU A 133 -20.58 -16.76 8.53
CA LEU A 133 -21.63 -16.45 7.57
C LEU A 133 -22.06 -17.68 6.77
N GLY A 134 -21.11 -18.52 6.33
CA GLY A 134 -21.42 -19.75 5.62
C GLY A 134 -22.25 -20.74 6.46
N LEU A 135 -21.91 -20.91 7.75
CA LEU A 135 -22.69 -21.73 8.68
C LEU A 135 -24.08 -21.14 8.93
N ILE A 136 -24.19 -19.81 9.09
CA ILE A 136 -25.49 -19.14 9.28
C ILE A 136 -26.38 -19.37 8.07
N LEU A 137 -25.89 -19.14 6.86
CA LEU A 137 -26.63 -19.37 5.61
C LEU A 137 -27.07 -20.82 5.46
N LYS A 138 -26.23 -21.77 5.87
CA LYS A 138 -26.56 -23.19 5.89
C LYS A 138 -27.75 -23.51 6.81
N MET A 139 -27.90 -22.82 7.95
CA MET A 139 -29.08 -22.98 8.82
C MET A 139 -30.39 -22.55 8.13
N PHE A 140 -30.31 -21.67 7.13
CA PHE A 140 -31.44 -21.23 6.31
C PHE A 140 -31.59 -22.03 5.00
N GLY A 141 -30.90 -23.16 4.86
CA GLY A 141 -30.97 -24.03 3.68
C GLY A 141 -30.15 -23.55 2.49
N ILE A 142 -29.20 -22.63 2.69
CA ILE A 142 -28.30 -22.14 1.64
C ILE A 142 -26.93 -22.81 1.81
N ASP A 143 -26.65 -23.84 1.01
CA ASP A 143 -25.42 -24.65 1.07
C ASP A 143 -24.23 -24.02 0.31
N TRP A 144 -23.86 -22.79 0.67
CA TRP A 144 -22.71 -22.11 0.06
C TRP A 144 -21.35 -22.43 0.71
N LEU A 145 -21.35 -23.14 1.85
CA LEU A 145 -20.16 -23.62 2.53
C LEU A 145 -20.26 -25.14 2.71
N ASN A 146 -19.33 -25.87 2.10
CA ASN A 146 -19.30 -27.32 2.13
C ASN A 146 -17.90 -27.84 2.48
N PHE A 147 -17.75 -28.48 3.64
CA PHE A 147 -16.48 -29.04 4.09
C PHE A 147 -16.13 -30.41 3.49
N ALA A 148 -17.09 -31.06 2.82
CA ALA A 148 -16.92 -32.33 2.14
C ALA A 148 -17.40 -32.23 0.68
N PRO A 149 -16.71 -31.43 -0.16
CA PRO A 149 -17.02 -31.36 -1.59
C PRO A 149 -16.75 -32.72 -2.26
N HIS A 150 -17.72 -33.18 -3.04
CA HIS A 150 -17.64 -34.40 -3.84
C HIS A 150 -17.77 -34.04 -5.32
N GLY A 151 -17.15 -34.83 -6.20
CA GLY A 151 -17.25 -34.67 -7.64
C GLY A 151 -15.94 -35.00 -8.37
N ASP A 152 -16.06 -35.28 -9.66
CA ASP A 152 -14.93 -35.68 -10.52
C ASP A 152 -14.01 -34.51 -10.88
N VAL A 153 -14.50 -33.28 -10.70
CA VAL A 153 -13.77 -32.03 -10.97
C VAL A 153 -13.44 -31.33 -9.67
N ILE A 154 -12.14 -31.07 -9.45
CA ILE A 154 -11.68 -30.25 -8.34
C ILE A 154 -11.92 -28.78 -8.69
N TRP A 155 -13.05 -28.25 -8.24
CA TRP A 155 -13.41 -26.85 -8.40
C TRP A 155 -13.66 -26.22 -7.04
N GLN A 156 -12.99 -25.09 -6.78
CA GLN A 156 -12.98 -24.45 -5.47
C GLN A 156 -14.36 -23.98 -5.00
N SER A 157 -15.28 -23.68 -5.93
CA SER A 157 -16.65 -23.28 -5.61
C SER A 157 -17.44 -24.40 -4.91
N HIS A 158 -17.05 -25.67 -5.09
CA HIS A 158 -17.67 -26.79 -4.40
C HIS A 158 -17.39 -26.75 -2.89
N PHE A 159 -16.32 -26.08 -2.46
CA PHE A 159 -15.95 -25.90 -1.06
C PHE A 159 -16.52 -24.59 -0.50
N ILE A 160 -16.20 -23.46 -1.13
CA ILE A 160 -16.75 -22.14 -0.81
C ILE A 160 -17.35 -21.60 -2.10
N ASN A 161 -18.67 -21.53 -2.15
CA ASN A 161 -19.39 -21.09 -3.33
C ASN A 161 -19.05 -19.63 -3.69
N ASN A 162 -18.99 -19.33 -4.99
CA ASN A 162 -18.62 -18.01 -5.50
C ASN A 162 -19.58 -16.91 -5.00
N TYR A 163 -20.87 -17.19 -4.82
CA TYR A 163 -21.81 -16.25 -4.20
C TYR A 163 -21.40 -15.87 -2.77
N LEU A 164 -20.93 -16.82 -1.95
CA LEU A 164 -20.44 -16.55 -0.59
C LEU A 164 -19.17 -15.69 -0.63
N VAL A 165 -18.26 -15.98 -1.57
CA VAL A 165 -17.08 -15.13 -1.79
C VAL A 165 -17.50 -13.71 -2.12
N ASP A 166 -18.45 -13.53 -3.03
CA ASP A 166 -18.80 -12.21 -3.55
C ASP A 166 -19.53 -11.34 -2.53
N ILE A 167 -20.48 -11.89 -1.77
CA ILE A 167 -21.16 -11.12 -0.71
C ILE A 167 -20.22 -10.68 0.41
N ILE A 168 -19.05 -11.30 0.53
CA ILE A 168 -18.00 -10.91 1.50
C ILE A 168 -17.00 -9.96 0.84
N MET A 169 -16.43 -10.34 -0.30
CA MET A 169 -15.30 -9.65 -0.94
C MET A 169 -15.71 -8.36 -1.62
N VAL A 170 -16.84 -8.35 -2.35
CA VAL A 170 -17.27 -7.19 -3.13
C VAL A 170 -17.61 -6.01 -2.21
N PRO A 171 -18.43 -6.17 -1.13
CA PRO A 171 -18.65 -5.09 -0.18
C PRO A 171 -17.36 -4.64 0.52
N THR A 172 -16.46 -5.58 0.86
CA THR A 172 -15.17 -5.24 1.48
C THR A 172 -14.30 -4.38 0.55
N PHE A 173 -14.23 -4.72 -0.73
CA PHE A 173 -13.50 -3.96 -1.75
C PHE A 173 -14.08 -2.54 -1.93
N PHE A 174 -15.39 -2.41 -2.08
CA PHE A 174 -16.02 -1.09 -2.23
C PHE A 174 -15.97 -0.26 -0.95
N ALA A 175 -16.06 -0.88 0.23
CA ALA A 175 -15.82 -0.21 1.51
C ALA A 175 -14.38 0.33 1.59
N ALA A 176 -13.38 -0.44 1.16
CA ALA A 176 -11.99 0.01 1.09
C ALA A 176 -11.82 1.21 0.14
N ILE A 177 -12.46 1.19 -1.03
CA ILE A 177 -12.50 2.34 -1.96
C ILE A 177 -13.13 3.57 -1.28
N GLY A 178 -14.27 3.39 -0.60
CA GLY A 178 -14.94 4.47 0.12
C GLY A 178 -14.06 5.09 1.21
N ILE A 179 -13.38 4.25 2.00
CA ILE A 179 -12.43 4.70 3.03
C ILE A 179 -11.28 5.49 2.41
N PHE A 180 -10.70 5.01 1.32
CA PHE A 180 -9.69 5.76 0.58
C PHE A 180 -10.25 7.09 0.08
N GLY A 181 -11.43 7.12 -0.54
CA GLY A 181 -12.04 8.36 -1.03
C GLY A 181 -12.19 9.42 0.06
N LEU A 182 -12.65 9.02 1.25
CA LEU A 182 -12.78 9.92 2.41
C LEU A 182 -11.42 10.39 2.95
N GLY A 183 -10.42 9.49 3.00
CA GLY A 183 -9.05 9.84 3.40
C GLY A 183 -8.38 10.80 2.43
N LEU A 184 -8.47 10.52 1.13
CA LEU A 184 -7.90 11.33 0.06
C LEU A 184 -8.55 12.70 -0.05
N LYS A 185 -9.88 12.80 0.17
CA LYS A 185 -10.56 14.09 0.20
C LYS A 185 -9.95 15.00 1.27
N ARG A 186 -9.78 14.51 2.50
CA ARG A 186 -9.15 15.27 3.59
C ARG A 186 -7.70 15.61 3.27
N PHE A 187 -6.94 14.61 2.82
CA PHE A 187 -5.54 14.76 2.45
C PHE A 187 -5.28 15.84 1.39
N VAL A 188 -6.06 15.87 0.32
CA VAL A 188 -5.91 16.87 -0.75
C VAL A 188 -6.25 18.26 -0.22
N MET A 189 -7.30 18.40 0.58
CA MET A 189 -7.68 19.68 1.18
C MET A 189 -6.59 20.20 2.13
N ASP A 190 -6.00 19.33 2.94
CA ASP A 190 -4.93 19.70 3.88
C ASP A 190 -3.64 20.09 3.15
N ILE A 191 -3.24 19.32 2.12
CA ILE A 191 -2.12 19.69 1.25
C ILE A 191 -2.39 21.03 0.56
N HIS A 192 -3.61 21.26 0.08
CA HIS A 192 -3.96 22.50 -0.60
C HIS A 192 -3.87 23.70 0.34
N ALA A 193 -4.47 23.59 1.53
CA ALA A 193 -4.38 24.62 2.57
C ALA A 193 -2.93 24.89 2.97
N ASN A 194 -2.10 23.85 3.14
CA ASN A 194 -0.67 24.01 3.41
C ASN A 194 0.07 24.70 2.27
N ALA A 195 -0.21 24.34 1.02
CA ALA A 195 0.43 24.91 -0.14
C ALA A 195 0.11 26.40 -0.30
N VAL A 196 -1.13 26.81 -0.04
CA VAL A 196 -1.54 28.23 -0.02
C VAL A 196 -0.82 28.96 1.13
N ALA A 197 -0.83 28.39 2.34
CA ALA A 197 -0.20 29.00 3.52
C ALA A 197 1.33 29.18 3.37
N GLU A 198 2.02 28.24 2.73
CA GLU A 198 3.48 28.32 2.50
C GLU A 198 3.86 29.06 1.20
N GLY A 199 2.89 29.56 0.43
CA GLY A 199 3.10 30.23 -0.85
C GLY A 199 3.69 29.32 -1.92
N LYS A 200 3.36 28.01 -1.90
CA LYS A 200 3.80 27.01 -2.88
C LYS A 200 2.96 27.04 -4.17
N THR A 201 1.80 27.70 -4.16
CA THR A 201 0.88 27.82 -5.30
C THR A 201 0.18 29.18 -5.32
N ASP A 202 -0.17 29.65 -6.53
CA ASP A 202 -0.97 30.85 -6.72
C ASP A 202 -2.49 30.56 -6.72
N LYS A 203 -2.87 29.28 -6.74
CA LYS A 203 -4.27 28.84 -6.69
C LYS A 203 -4.76 28.87 -5.26
N THR A 204 -5.56 29.88 -4.91
CA THR A 204 -6.13 30.05 -3.56
C THR A 204 -7.34 29.14 -3.31
N GLU A 205 -8.01 28.72 -4.36
CA GLU A 205 -9.16 27.81 -4.29
C GLU A 205 -8.85 26.48 -4.99
N PHE A 206 -9.42 25.39 -4.47
CA PHE A 206 -9.24 24.07 -5.04
C PHE A 206 -10.22 23.84 -6.18
N GLU A 207 -9.69 23.55 -7.37
CA GLU A 207 -10.48 23.30 -8.59
C GLU A 207 -10.48 21.81 -8.95
N PRO A 208 -11.57 21.06 -8.65
CA PRO A 208 -11.56 19.60 -8.79
C PRO A 208 -11.37 19.12 -10.24
N MET A 209 -11.94 19.84 -11.21
CA MET A 209 -11.89 19.44 -12.61
C MET A 209 -10.47 19.53 -13.18
N GLU A 210 -9.73 20.57 -12.81
CA GLU A 210 -8.33 20.71 -13.21
C GLU A 210 -7.43 19.68 -12.54
N PHE A 211 -7.70 19.38 -11.26
CA PHE A 211 -7.01 18.32 -10.54
C PHE A 211 -7.20 16.95 -11.22
N VAL A 212 -8.43 16.62 -11.63
CA VAL A 212 -8.73 15.38 -12.36
C VAL A 212 -8.01 15.35 -13.71
N LYS A 213 -7.98 16.45 -14.45
CA LYS A 213 -7.20 16.56 -15.70
C LYS A 213 -5.70 16.33 -15.48
N ALA A 214 -5.15 16.73 -14.32
CA ALA A 214 -3.75 16.49 -13.98
C ALA A 214 -3.43 14.99 -13.76
N ILE A 215 -4.41 14.16 -13.38
CA ILE A 215 -4.21 12.71 -13.23
C ILE A 215 -3.71 12.09 -14.55
N GLY A 216 -4.34 12.45 -15.68
CA GLY A 216 -3.98 11.94 -17.01
C GLY A 216 -2.52 12.25 -17.41
N ARG A 217 -1.94 13.34 -16.89
CA ARG A 217 -0.53 13.71 -17.12
C ARG A 217 0.45 12.97 -16.20
N VAL A 218 0.01 12.56 -15.02
CA VAL A 218 0.85 11.92 -14.00
C VAL A 218 0.91 10.39 -14.17
N VAL A 219 -0.19 9.75 -14.56
CA VAL A 219 -0.24 8.27 -14.73
C VAL A 219 0.88 7.75 -15.64
N PRO A 220 1.16 8.34 -16.83
CA PRO A 220 2.27 7.88 -17.67
C PRO A 220 3.64 8.04 -16.99
N LYS A 221 3.84 9.09 -16.19
CA LYS A 221 5.08 9.32 -15.43
C LYS A 221 5.28 8.21 -14.37
N ILE A 222 4.20 7.81 -13.70
CA ILE A 222 4.21 6.70 -12.73
C ILE A 222 4.52 5.38 -13.42
N ILE A 223 3.84 5.05 -14.53
CA ILE A 223 4.06 3.77 -15.22
C ILE A 223 5.51 3.66 -15.73
N LYS A 224 6.05 4.74 -16.29
CA LYS A 224 7.41 4.76 -16.86
C LYS A 224 8.52 4.88 -15.81
N HIS A 225 8.21 5.17 -14.54
CA HIS A 225 9.19 5.32 -13.44
C HIS A 225 10.39 6.25 -13.75
N GLN A 226 10.22 7.26 -14.61
CA GLN A 226 11.30 8.08 -15.18
C GLN A 226 12.17 8.82 -14.16
N GLN A 227 11.63 9.09 -12.96
CA GLN A 227 12.34 9.81 -11.89
C GLN A 227 13.08 8.87 -10.92
N PHE A 228 12.76 7.56 -10.91
CA PHE A 228 13.41 6.62 -10.00
C PHE A 228 14.86 6.34 -10.41
N ASP A 229 15.15 6.37 -11.71
CA ASP A 229 16.51 6.17 -12.25
C ASP A 229 17.48 7.31 -11.90
N GLN A 230 16.97 8.45 -11.44
CA GLN A 230 17.78 9.58 -10.98
C GLN A 230 18.40 9.35 -9.59
N CYS A 231 18.04 8.24 -8.93
CA CYS A 231 18.49 7.90 -7.60
C CYS A 231 19.43 6.68 -7.62
N THR A 232 20.61 6.77 -6.99
CA THR A 232 21.68 5.77 -7.20
C THR A 232 21.70 4.65 -6.17
N GLU A 233 21.46 4.92 -4.88
CA GLU A 233 21.69 3.95 -3.79
C GLU A 233 20.71 2.76 -3.78
N ASN A 234 19.56 2.86 -4.44
CA ASN A 234 18.52 1.82 -4.40
C ASN A 234 18.09 1.31 -5.79
N ARG A 235 18.96 1.38 -6.80
CA ARG A 235 18.64 0.91 -8.16
C ARG A 235 18.19 -0.56 -8.20
N ALA A 236 18.83 -1.43 -7.41
CA ALA A 236 18.46 -2.85 -7.29
C ALA A 236 17.07 -3.09 -6.66
N ARG A 237 16.57 -2.14 -5.85
CA ARG A 237 15.22 -2.18 -5.28
C ARG A 237 14.15 -1.82 -6.33
N SER A 238 14.50 -1.04 -7.36
CA SER A 238 13.58 -0.64 -8.44
C SER A 238 12.96 -1.86 -9.10
N THR A 239 13.79 -2.79 -9.56
CA THR A 239 13.35 -4.01 -10.25
C THR A 239 12.38 -4.83 -9.41
N ALA A 240 12.75 -5.11 -8.15
CA ALA A 240 11.89 -5.88 -7.24
C ALA A 240 10.54 -5.18 -7.00
N HIS A 241 10.54 -3.86 -6.85
CA HIS A 241 9.31 -3.08 -6.68
C HIS A 241 8.46 -3.07 -7.95
N MET A 242 9.07 -2.94 -9.13
CA MET A 242 8.37 -2.95 -10.42
C MET A 242 7.70 -4.29 -10.68
N MET A 243 8.42 -5.39 -10.42
CA MET A 243 7.87 -6.73 -10.53
C MET A 243 6.61 -6.87 -9.68
N VAL A 244 6.66 -6.45 -8.41
CA VAL A 244 5.48 -6.51 -7.53
C VAL A 244 4.34 -5.62 -8.02
N LEU A 245 4.61 -4.37 -8.42
CA LEU A 245 3.60 -3.44 -8.92
C LEU A 245 2.87 -3.98 -10.15
N PHE A 246 3.61 -4.37 -11.20
CA PHE A 246 3.01 -4.88 -12.43
C PHE A 246 2.33 -6.23 -12.23
N SER A 247 2.81 -7.04 -11.28
CA SER A 247 2.12 -8.28 -10.90
C SER A 247 0.76 -8.00 -10.27
N PHE A 248 0.65 -7.04 -9.36
CA PHE A 248 -0.66 -6.65 -8.79
C PHE A 248 -1.61 -6.12 -9.87
N ILE A 249 -1.12 -5.30 -10.80
CA ILE A 249 -1.93 -4.80 -11.92
C ILE A 249 -2.41 -5.95 -12.80
N GLY A 250 -1.50 -6.86 -13.20
CA GLY A 250 -1.83 -8.02 -14.02
C GLY A 250 -2.82 -8.96 -13.34
N LEU A 251 -2.63 -9.27 -12.06
CA LEU A 251 -3.55 -10.12 -11.28
C LEU A 251 -4.91 -9.46 -11.07
N PHE A 252 -4.95 -8.14 -10.89
CA PHE A 252 -6.20 -7.37 -10.82
C PHE A 252 -6.97 -7.44 -12.13
N ILE A 253 -6.30 -7.25 -13.27
CA ILE A 253 -6.91 -7.40 -14.61
C ILE A 253 -7.47 -8.82 -14.78
N VAL A 254 -6.67 -9.84 -14.45
CA VAL A 254 -7.08 -11.25 -14.56
C VAL A 254 -8.31 -11.56 -13.72
N THR A 255 -8.38 -11.05 -12.49
CA THR A 255 -9.52 -11.24 -11.59
C THR A 255 -10.77 -10.59 -12.17
N ASN A 256 -10.68 -9.37 -12.69
CA ASN A 256 -11.81 -8.69 -13.32
C ASN A 256 -12.25 -9.37 -14.63
N CYS A 257 -11.32 -9.87 -15.44
CA CYS A 257 -11.66 -10.63 -16.64
C CYS A 257 -12.45 -11.90 -16.32
N PHE A 258 -12.06 -12.65 -15.28
CA PHE A 258 -12.82 -13.83 -14.86
C PHE A 258 -14.13 -13.48 -14.16
N PHE A 259 -14.18 -12.39 -13.41
CA PHE A 259 -15.44 -11.87 -12.86
C PHE A 259 -16.45 -11.54 -13.98
N VAL A 260 -16.00 -10.87 -15.05
CA VAL A 260 -16.83 -10.61 -16.25
C VAL A 260 -17.21 -11.92 -16.95
N ALA A 261 -16.27 -12.84 -17.12
CA ALA A 261 -16.55 -14.12 -17.77
C ALA A 261 -17.63 -14.90 -17.03
N GLU A 262 -17.58 -14.94 -15.69
CA GLU A 262 -18.54 -15.66 -14.87
C GLU A 262 -19.90 -14.95 -14.80
N TRP A 263 -19.93 -13.66 -14.45
CA TRP A 263 -21.19 -12.97 -14.14
C TRP A 263 -21.88 -12.31 -15.33
N ILE A 264 -21.13 -11.96 -16.39
CA ILE A 264 -21.69 -11.30 -17.58
C ILE A 264 -21.79 -12.27 -18.74
N LEU A 265 -20.78 -13.14 -18.93
CA LEU A 265 -20.76 -14.09 -20.05
C LEU A 265 -21.25 -15.49 -19.66
N HIS A 266 -21.52 -15.74 -18.38
CA HIS A 266 -21.95 -17.04 -17.85
C HIS A 266 -21.01 -18.19 -18.21
N ILE A 267 -19.71 -17.91 -18.27
CA ILE A 267 -18.64 -18.89 -18.49
C ILE A 267 -18.06 -19.27 -17.13
N GLU A 268 -18.49 -20.41 -16.62
CA GLU A 268 -18.04 -20.94 -15.34
C GLU A 268 -16.65 -21.58 -15.44
N GLY A 269 -15.92 -21.54 -14.32
CA GLY A 269 -14.64 -22.24 -14.18
C GLY A 269 -14.81 -23.76 -13.97
N PRO A 270 -13.71 -24.52 -13.90
CA PRO A 270 -12.31 -24.09 -14.01
C PRO A 270 -11.89 -23.77 -15.45
N TYR A 271 -11.33 -22.58 -15.66
CA TYR A 271 -10.89 -22.12 -16.99
C TYR A 271 -9.70 -22.91 -17.56
N SER A 272 -9.71 -23.10 -18.88
CA SER A 272 -8.64 -23.74 -19.66
C SER A 272 -7.28 -23.08 -19.43
N GLN A 273 -6.23 -23.89 -19.28
CA GLN A 273 -4.85 -23.39 -19.13
C GLN A 273 -4.29 -22.74 -20.41
N LEU A 274 -4.97 -22.92 -21.55
CA LEU A 274 -4.62 -22.27 -22.82
C LEU A 274 -5.22 -20.86 -22.94
N SER A 275 -6.05 -20.44 -21.98
CA SER A 275 -6.60 -19.08 -21.99
C SER A 275 -5.48 -18.04 -21.84
N PRO A 276 -5.44 -17.00 -22.68
CA PRO A 276 -4.45 -15.92 -22.56
C PRO A 276 -4.55 -15.19 -21.21
N VAL A 277 -5.76 -15.13 -20.63
CA VAL A 277 -5.98 -14.56 -19.29
C VAL A 277 -5.29 -15.43 -18.21
N LYS A 278 -5.28 -16.76 -18.37
CA LYS A 278 -4.52 -17.64 -17.48
C LYS A 278 -3.02 -17.47 -17.63
N TRP A 279 -2.51 -17.25 -18.85
CA TRP A 279 -1.08 -16.96 -19.06
C TRP A 279 -0.66 -15.67 -18.37
N LEU A 280 -1.44 -14.59 -18.52
CA LEU A 280 -1.21 -13.35 -17.79
C LEU A 280 -1.21 -13.57 -16.27
N GLY A 281 -2.15 -14.38 -15.77
CA GLY A 281 -2.24 -14.74 -14.35
C GLY A 281 -1.01 -15.49 -13.86
N ASN A 282 -0.53 -16.48 -14.61
CA ASN A 282 0.67 -17.25 -14.27
C ASN A 282 1.94 -16.39 -14.30
N ILE A 283 2.13 -15.58 -15.35
CA ILE A 283 3.27 -14.66 -15.48
C ILE A 283 3.28 -13.68 -14.31
N SER A 284 2.13 -13.08 -14.00
CA SER A 284 2.00 -12.13 -12.90
C SER A 284 2.19 -12.80 -11.54
N GLY A 285 1.67 -14.02 -11.33
CA GLY A 285 1.85 -14.78 -10.10
C GLY A 285 3.32 -15.15 -9.85
N VAL A 286 4.03 -15.64 -10.87
CA VAL A 286 5.46 -15.94 -10.79
C VAL A 286 6.28 -14.67 -10.55
N ALA A 287 5.99 -13.59 -11.27
CA ALA A 287 6.65 -12.30 -11.07
C ALA A 287 6.40 -11.73 -9.65
N LEU A 288 5.20 -11.91 -9.08
CA LEU A 288 4.89 -11.50 -7.71
C LEU A 288 5.76 -12.25 -6.69
N ILE A 289 5.91 -13.56 -6.85
CA ILE A 289 6.73 -14.41 -5.98
C ILE A 289 8.21 -14.00 -6.08
N ILE A 290 8.76 -13.89 -7.30
CA ILE A 290 10.16 -13.51 -7.50
C ILE A 290 10.41 -12.10 -6.95
N GLY A 291 9.55 -11.14 -7.28
CA GLY A 291 9.63 -9.78 -6.77
C GLY A 291 9.56 -9.72 -5.24
N GLY A 292 8.66 -10.51 -4.63
CA GLY A 292 8.55 -10.66 -3.18
C GLY A 292 9.82 -11.21 -2.53
N PHE A 293 10.43 -12.25 -3.10
CA PHE A 293 11.69 -12.80 -2.61
C PHE A 293 12.86 -11.84 -2.78
N LEU A 294 12.91 -11.09 -3.88
CA LEU A 294 13.92 -10.04 -4.06
C LEU A 294 13.77 -8.92 -3.02
N LEU A 295 12.53 -8.50 -2.71
CA LEU A 295 12.27 -7.54 -1.64
C LEU A 295 12.69 -8.09 -0.26
N LEU A 296 12.41 -9.36 0.01
CA LEU A 296 12.82 -10.04 1.25
C LEU A 296 14.35 -10.11 1.36
N LYS A 297 15.05 -10.55 0.31
CA LYS A 297 16.51 -10.61 0.26
C LYS A 297 17.13 -9.23 0.48
N ASN A 298 16.65 -8.22 -0.24
CA ASN A 298 17.12 -6.84 -0.10
C ASN A 298 16.88 -6.29 1.31
N ARG A 299 15.82 -6.76 2.00
CA ARG A 299 15.54 -6.37 3.39
C ARG A 299 16.51 -7.02 4.37
N LEU A 300 16.72 -8.32 4.24
CA LEU A 300 17.62 -9.10 5.10
C LEU A 300 19.09 -8.68 4.96
N ALA A 301 19.48 -8.18 3.78
CA ALA A 301 20.83 -7.70 3.50
C ALA A 301 21.16 -6.33 4.13
N LYS A 302 20.17 -5.56 4.57
CA LYS A 302 20.42 -4.26 5.22
C LYS A 302 20.76 -4.45 6.69
N THR A 303 22.00 -4.18 7.07
CA THR A 303 22.45 -4.12 8.47
C THR A 303 22.12 -2.77 9.11
N ASP A 304 22.03 -1.72 8.30
CA ASP A 304 21.95 -0.33 8.77
C ASP A 304 20.60 0.27 8.38
N GLY A 305 19.70 0.41 9.36
CA GLY A 305 18.34 0.93 9.17
C GLY A 305 17.29 -0.02 9.71
N GLY A 306 16.60 0.38 10.78
CA GLY A 306 15.58 -0.45 11.42
C GLY A 306 14.49 -0.85 10.44
N SER A 307 14.08 -2.11 10.47
CA SER A 307 12.90 -2.58 9.73
C SER A 307 11.66 -2.41 10.62
N SER A 308 10.61 -1.79 10.08
CA SER A 308 9.36 -1.61 10.81
C SER A 308 8.49 -2.86 10.66
N TYR A 309 7.58 -3.09 11.62
CA TYR A 309 6.54 -4.13 11.51
C TYR A 309 5.80 -4.07 10.16
N TRP A 310 5.50 -2.86 9.68
CA TRP A 310 4.83 -2.62 8.40
C TRP A 310 5.57 -3.17 7.18
N ASP A 311 6.91 -3.15 7.20
CA ASP A 311 7.72 -3.71 6.12
C ASP A 311 7.59 -5.23 6.05
N TRP A 312 7.58 -5.89 7.21
CA TRP A 312 7.47 -7.34 7.32
C TRP A 312 6.07 -7.84 7.03
N TYR A 313 5.05 -7.17 7.56
CA TYR A 313 3.65 -7.47 7.26
C TYR A 313 3.39 -7.45 5.76
N LEU A 314 3.87 -6.41 5.06
CA LEU A 314 3.65 -6.28 3.63
C LEU A 314 4.38 -7.36 2.82
N ILE A 315 5.66 -7.63 3.12
CA ILE A 315 6.42 -8.67 2.42
C ILE A 315 5.76 -10.04 2.64
N GLY A 316 5.32 -10.32 3.87
CA GLY A 316 4.59 -11.53 4.22
C GLY A 316 3.27 -11.67 3.46
N LEU A 317 2.47 -10.59 3.38
CA LEU A 317 1.21 -10.58 2.63
C LEU A 317 1.43 -10.81 1.12
N VAL A 318 2.41 -10.13 0.51
CA VAL A 318 2.74 -10.27 -0.92
C VAL A 318 3.19 -11.68 -1.26
N LEU A 319 4.13 -12.23 -0.48
CA LEU A 319 4.60 -13.61 -0.67
C LEU A 319 3.48 -14.61 -0.39
N GLY A 320 2.70 -14.41 0.66
CA GLY A 320 1.55 -15.25 0.99
C GLY A 320 0.55 -15.31 -0.15
N LEU A 321 0.14 -14.17 -0.71
CA LEU A 321 -0.77 -14.08 -1.85
C LEU A 321 -0.21 -14.82 -3.07
N GLY A 322 1.03 -14.55 -3.45
CA GLY A 322 1.67 -15.20 -4.61
C GLY A 322 1.79 -16.70 -4.44
N LEU A 323 2.35 -17.15 -3.31
CA LEU A 323 2.58 -18.57 -3.03
C LEU A 323 1.26 -19.35 -2.92
N THR A 324 0.29 -18.85 -2.16
CA THR A 324 -1.00 -19.55 -2.00
C THR A 324 -1.82 -19.55 -3.29
N GLY A 325 -1.79 -18.48 -4.09
CA GLY A 325 -2.47 -18.43 -5.38
C GLY A 325 -1.90 -19.46 -6.37
N MET A 326 -0.58 -19.51 -6.51
CA MET A 326 0.08 -20.49 -7.38
C MET A 326 -0.07 -21.92 -6.84
N ALA A 327 0.06 -22.11 -5.52
CA ALA A 327 -0.09 -23.42 -4.89
C ALA A 327 -1.52 -23.97 -5.02
N THR A 328 -2.54 -23.11 -4.95
CA THR A 328 -3.94 -23.50 -5.20
C THR A 328 -4.10 -24.09 -6.60
N GLN A 329 -3.51 -23.44 -7.62
CA GLN A 329 -3.53 -23.94 -9.00
C GLN A 329 -2.75 -25.24 -9.14
N MET A 330 -1.52 -25.31 -8.61
CA MET A 330 -0.66 -26.49 -8.72
C MET A 330 -1.30 -27.71 -8.04
N ALA A 331 -1.84 -27.56 -6.82
CA ALA A 331 -2.54 -28.63 -6.12
C ALA A 331 -3.74 -29.14 -6.93
N ARG A 332 -4.52 -28.23 -7.54
CA ARG A 332 -5.68 -28.60 -8.36
C ARG A 332 -5.27 -29.40 -9.59
N LEU A 333 -4.26 -28.92 -10.31
CA LEU A 333 -3.75 -29.59 -11.51
C LEU A 333 -3.08 -30.93 -11.17
N GLY A 334 -2.54 -31.08 -9.96
CA GLY A 334 -2.00 -32.34 -9.44
C GLY A 334 -3.05 -33.32 -8.89
N GLY A 335 -4.35 -33.01 -8.99
CA GLY A 335 -5.40 -33.90 -8.50
C GLY A 335 -5.56 -33.94 -6.97
N LEU A 336 -4.95 -32.99 -6.24
CA LEU A 336 -4.92 -32.97 -4.78
C LEU A 336 -6.08 -32.16 -4.19
N ALA A 337 -7.29 -32.75 -4.15
CA ALA A 337 -8.51 -32.04 -3.76
C ALA A 337 -8.42 -31.37 -2.36
N GLY A 338 -8.07 -32.13 -1.32
CA GLY A 338 -7.96 -31.61 0.06
C GLY A 338 -7.02 -30.40 0.17
N PRO A 339 -5.75 -30.51 -0.28
CA PRO A 339 -4.83 -29.39 -0.33
C PRO A 339 -5.35 -28.19 -1.14
N THR A 340 -5.98 -28.41 -2.29
CA THR A 340 -6.57 -27.31 -3.09
C THR A 340 -7.54 -26.48 -2.27
N TYR A 341 -8.47 -27.10 -1.54
CA TYR A 341 -9.48 -26.39 -0.77
C TYR A 341 -8.89 -25.62 0.42
N VAL A 342 -7.96 -26.25 1.15
CA VAL A 342 -7.30 -25.60 2.30
C VAL A 342 -6.46 -24.41 1.86
N ILE A 343 -5.64 -24.58 0.81
CA ILE A 343 -4.79 -23.49 0.31
C ILE A 343 -5.63 -22.37 -0.29
N TYR A 344 -6.71 -22.71 -1.01
CA TYR A 344 -7.66 -21.73 -1.52
C TYR A 344 -8.32 -20.92 -0.40
N PHE A 345 -8.73 -21.58 0.69
CA PHE A 345 -9.27 -20.88 1.85
C PHE A 345 -8.28 -19.87 2.42
N VAL A 346 -7.04 -20.29 2.67
CA VAL A 346 -5.97 -19.39 3.13
C VAL A 346 -5.76 -18.24 2.15
N HIS A 347 -5.78 -18.52 0.83
CA HIS A 347 -5.66 -17.49 -0.19
C HIS A 347 -6.78 -16.44 -0.10
N LEU A 348 -8.04 -16.87 0.10
CA LEU A 348 -9.17 -15.96 0.34
C LEU A 348 -8.98 -15.13 1.60
N LEU A 349 -8.47 -15.69 2.70
CA LEU A 349 -8.18 -14.92 3.91
C LEU A 349 -7.19 -13.79 3.64
N LEU A 350 -6.14 -14.08 2.87
CA LEU A 350 -5.12 -13.11 2.49
C LEU A 350 -5.64 -12.04 1.55
N ILE A 351 -6.49 -12.39 0.57
CA ILE A 351 -7.13 -11.42 -0.33
C ILE A 351 -8.07 -10.50 0.46
N TRP A 352 -8.85 -11.06 1.38
CA TRP A 352 -9.75 -10.26 2.21
C TRP A 352 -8.94 -9.29 3.08
N ALA A 353 -7.87 -9.77 3.72
CA ALA A 353 -6.97 -8.93 4.49
C ALA A 353 -6.30 -7.84 3.63
N LEU A 354 -5.95 -8.16 2.38
CA LEU A 354 -5.46 -7.16 1.42
C LEU A 354 -6.51 -6.06 1.24
N PHE A 355 -7.76 -6.37 0.89
CA PHE A 355 -8.77 -5.33 0.69
C PHE A 355 -9.10 -4.55 1.97
N ALA A 356 -9.39 -5.25 3.06
CA ALA A 356 -9.82 -4.63 4.31
C ALA A 356 -8.73 -3.75 4.95
N TYR A 357 -7.46 -4.15 4.87
CA TYR A 357 -6.37 -3.50 5.60
C TYR A 357 -5.48 -2.60 4.73
N THR A 358 -5.57 -2.67 3.39
CA THR A 358 -4.81 -1.79 2.49
C THR A 358 -5.00 -0.29 2.79
N PRO A 359 -6.22 0.23 3.05
CA PRO A 359 -6.42 1.63 3.41
C PRO A 359 -5.68 2.07 4.67
N PHE A 360 -5.35 1.12 5.54
CA PHE A 360 -4.70 1.37 6.82
C PHE A 360 -3.23 1.02 6.81
N SER A 361 -2.68 0.56 5.67
CA SER A 361 -1.32 0.03 5.61
C SER A 361 -0.40 0.82 4.69
N LYS A 362 0.88 0.43 4.72
CA LYS A 362 1.91 0.97 3.83
C LYS A 362 1.56 0.82 2.35
N LEU A 363 0.67 -0.10 1.95
CA LEU A 363 0.19 -0.20 0.56
C LEU A 363 -0.58 1.03 0.10
N GLY A 364 -1.26 1.73 1.02
CA GLY A 364 -1.92 3.01 0.74
C GLY A 364 -0.98 4.06 0.17
N HIS A 365 0.35 3.93 0.36
CA HIS A 365 1.31 4.88 -0.17
C HIS A 365 1.20 5.07 -1.69
N LEU A 366 0.84 4.03 -2.45
CA LEU A 366 0.69 4.14 -3.90
C LEU A 366 -0.40 5.18 -4.23
N VAL A 367 -1.51 5.13 -3.51
CA VAL A 367 -2.67 6.00 -3.71
C VAL A 367 -2.35 7.43 -3.24
N TYR A 368 -1.89 7.61 -2.00
CA TYR A 368 -1.55 8.92 -1.46
C TYR A 368 -0.41 9.59 -2.25
N ARG A 369 0.62 8.83 -2.67
CA ARG A 369 1.69 9.35 -3.52
C ARG A 369 1.18 9.79 -4.88
N THR A 370 0.33 8.99 -5.53
CA THR A 370 -0.25 9.33 -6.82
C THR A 370 -1.01 10.66 -6.71
N VAL A 371 -1.84 10.79 -5.69
CA VAL A 371 -2.60 12.02 -5.40
C VAL A 371 -1.69 13.21 -5.11
N ALA A 372 -0.62 13.04 -4.34
CA ALA A 372 0.35 14.11 -4.08
C ALA A 372 1.12 14.53 -5.34
N MET A 373 1.49 13.58 -6.21
CA MET A 373 2.13 13.87 -7.51
C MET A 373 1.16 14.61 -8.44
N THR A 374 -0.10 14.18 -8.50
CA THR A 374 -1.17 14.89 -9.21
C THR A 374 -1.35 16.29 -8.67
N TYR A 375 -1.37 16.46 -7.34
CA TYR A 375 -1.48 17.77 -6.73
C TYR A 375 -0.30 18.67 -7.10
N ASN A 376 0.93 18.16 -7.06
CA ASN A 376 2.12 18.90 -7.44
C ASN A 376 2.09 19.38 -8.90
N GLU A 377 1.58 18.54 -9.81
CA GLU A 377 1.36 18.89 -11.22
C GLU A 377 0.21 19.92 -11.38
N TYR A 378 -0.85 19.80 -10.59
CA TYR A 378 -2.01 20.71 -10.59
C TYR A 378 -1.67 22.10 -10.03
N SER A 379 -0.91 22.13 -8.94
CA SER A 379 -0.59 23.36 -8.20
C SER A 379 0.49 24.19 -8.87
N GLY A 380 1.18 23.63 -9.87
CA GLY A 380 2.30 24.26 -10.56
C GLY A 380 3.39 24.67 -9.58
N ARG A 381 3.72 23.77 -8.64
CA ARG A 381 4.57 24.09 -7.49
C ARG A 381 5.84 24.82 -7.94
N LYS A 382 6.01 26.03 -7.40
CA LYS A 382 7.18 26.91 -7.62
C LYS A 382 8.41 26.42 -6.89
#